data_AF-A0A520X6H0-F1
#
_entry.id   AF-A0A520X6H0-F1
#
_cell.length_a   1.000
_cell.length_b   1.000
_cell.length_c   1.000
_cell.angle_alpha   90.00
_cell.angle_beta   90.00
_cell.angle_gamma   90.00
#
_symmetry.space_group_name_H-M   'P 1'
#
loop_
_entity.id
_entity.type
_entity.pdbx_description
1 polymer ?
#
loop_
_entity_poly.entity_id
_entity_poly.type
_entity_poly.pdbx_seq_one_letter_code
_entity_poly.pdbx_strand_id
1 'polypeptide(L)'
;MNWLTKRHGRKTPPGLEMRIWKKLPLMTLAGTLAIAALPVLVRILPSAPDADRAKHIRSVDIFAIATEITLIAAVFTLAIGCVVVHIMKGPAYQADSLPVEHADRPKQDEPGDRS
;
A
#
# COMPACT_ATOMS: atom_id res chain seq x y z
N MET A 1 28.14 15.81 -9.07
CA MET A 1 26.87 15.38 -9.70
C MET A 1 25.74 15.60 -8.69
N ASN A 2 25.09 16.77 -8.73
CA ASN A 2 24.03 17.20 -7.80
C ASN A 2 22.65 17.05 -8.47
N TRP A 3 22.22 15.83 -8.73
CA TRP A 3 20.97 15.53 -9.45
C TRP A 3 19.72 15.51 -8.55
N LEU A 4 19.87 15.42 -7.23
CA LEU A 4 18.75 15.36 -6.28
C LEU A 4 18.54 16.68 -5.53
N THR A 5 18.29 17.79 -6.22
CA THR A 5 17.84 19.02 -5.57
C THR A 5 16.34 18.94 -5.27
N LYS A 6 16.02 18.42 -4.08
CA LYS A 6 14.66 18.35 -3.54
C LYS A 6 14.12 19.77 -3.31
N ARG A 7 13.24 20.25 -4.20
CA ARG A 7 12.57 21.55 -4.07
C ARG A 7 11.58 21.51 -2.91
N HIS A 8 11.74 22.46 -1.99
CA HIS A 8 10.88 22.64 -0.82
C HIS A 8 9.55 23.28 -1.27
N GLY A 9 8.63 22.46 -1.76
CA GLY A 9 7.23 22.82 -2.04
C GLY A 9 6.30 22.02 -1.14
N ARG A 10 5.20 22.64 -0.71
CA ARG A 10 4.20 22.13 0.25
C ARG A 10 4.04 20.60 0.20
N LYS A 11 4.43 19.92 1.28
CA LYS A 11 4.25 18.46 1.44
C LYS A 11 2.75 18.17 1.48
N THR A 12 2.17 17.80 0.35
CA THR A 12 0.84 17.17 0.37
C THR A 12 0.90 15.94 1.27
N PRO A 13 -0.11 15.70 2.12
CA PRO A 13 -0.10 14.57 3.02
C PRO A 13 0.10 13.28 2.22
N PRO A 14 0.90 12.33 2.73
CA PRO A 14 1.19 11.09 2.01
C PRO A 14 -0.10 10.39 1.61
N GLY A 15 -0.21 10.02 0.32
CA GLY A 15 -1.37 9.32 -0.23
C GLY A 15 -1.67 8.01 0.50
N LEU A 16 -2.92 7.54 0.37
CA LEU A 16 -3.41 6.31 1.02
C LEU A 16 -2.50 5.10 0.75
N GLU A 17 -1.98 5.00 -0.47
CA GLU A 17 -0.96 4.05 -0.92
C GLU A 17 0.32 4.04 -0.08
N MET A 18 0.89 5.19 0.28
CA MET A 18 2.09 5.26 1.12
C MET A 18 1.79 4.88 2.58
N ARG A 19 0.54 5.10 3.01
CA ARG A 19 0.03 4.61 4.30
C ARG A 19 -0.13 3.09 4.30
N ILE A 20 -0.69 2.53 3.23
CA ILE A 20 -0.84 1.08 3.04
C ILE A 20 0.53 0.43 3.00
N TRP A 21 1.47 0.95 2.20
CA TRP A 21 2.84 0.43 2.09
C TRP A 21 3.58 0.37 3.43
N LYS A 22 3.41 1.38 4.29
CA LYS A 22 4.00 1.38 5.63
C LYS A 22 3.35 0.39 6.60
N LYS A 23 2.05 0.12 6.44
CA LYS A 23 1.31 -0.82 7.30
C LYS A 23 1.36 -2.26 6.79
N LEU A 24 1.66 -2.45 5.52
CA LEU A 24 1.78 -3.74 4.85
C LEU A 24 2.74 -4.68 5.60
N PRO A 25 4.02 -4.32 5.86
CA PRO A 25 4.94 -5.22 6.55
C PRO A 25 4.46 -5.56 7.96
N LEU A 26 3.85 -4.61 8.68
CA LEU A 26 3.31 -4.86 10.02
C LEU A 26 2.10 -5.81 9.98
N MET A 27 1.21 -5.66 9.01
CA MET A 27 0.08 -6.57 8.80
C MET A 27 0.55 -7.97 8.38
N THR A 28 1.57 -8.06 7.54
CA THR A 28 2.15 -9.36 7.15
C THR A 28 2.75 -10.07 8.36
N LEU A 29 3.51 -9.36 9.19
CA LEU A 29 4.10 -9.89 10.41
C LEU A 29 3.02 -10.33 11.40
N ALA A 30 1.98 -9.52 11.60
CA ALA A 30 0.86 -9.88 12.46
C ALA A 30 0.09 -11.10 11.93
N GLY A 31 -0.10 -11.20 10.61
CA GLY A 31 -0.76 -12.32 9.95
C GLY A 31 0.04 -13.62 10.09
N THR A 32 1.33 -13.60 9.73
CA THR A 32 2.23 -14.76 9.87
C THR A 32 2.36 -15.18 11.33
N LEU A 33 2.45 -14.22 12.28
CA LEU A 33 2.47 -14.51 13.72
C LEU A 33 1.16 -15.19 14.17
N ALA A 34 0.01 -14.72 13.70
CA ALA A 34 -1.29 -15.31 14.03
C ALA A 34 -1.45 -16.72 13.43
N ILE A 35 -1.00 -16.96 12.19
CA ILE A 35 -1.02 -18.28 11.55
C ILE A 35 -0.08 -19.24 12.28
N ALA A 36 1.12 -18.80 12.64
CA ALA A 36 2.07 -19.61 13.40
C ALA A 36 1.61 -19.91 14.82
N ALA A 37 0.75 -19.06 15.42
CA ALA A 37 0.19 -19.30 16.74
C ALA A 37 -0.77 -20.49 16.78
N LEU A 38 -1.51 -20.78 15.70
CA LEU A 38 -2.46 -21.90 15.63
C LEU A 38 -1.83 -23.29 15.88
N PRO A 39 -0.79 -23.72 15.13
CA PRO A 39 -0.17 -25.02 15.34
C PRO A 39 0.57 -25.11 16.69
N VAL A 40 1.09 -23.98 17.20
CA VAL A 40 1.67 -23.91 18.54
C VAL A 40 0.60 -24.15 19.61
N LEU A 41 -0.58 -23.52 19.50
CA LEU A 41 -1.69 -23.70 20.43
C LEU A 41 -2.17 -25.15 20.48
N VAL A 42 -2.32 -25.79 19.31
CA VAL A 42 -2.78 -27.18 19.19
C VAL A 42 -1.78 -28.17 19.81
N ARG A 43 -0.49 -27.84 19.84
CA ARG A 43 0.54 -28.66 20.49
C ARG A 43 0.56 -28.48 22.02
N ILE A 44 0.13 -27.32 22.53
CA ILE A 44 0.11 -27.00 23.97
C ILE A 44 -1.19 -27.48 24.64
N LEU A 45 -2.33 -27.43 23.95
CA LEU A 45 -3.60 -27.89 24.52
C LEU A 45 -3.68 -29.43 24.56
N PRO A 46 -3.92 -30.04 25.74
CA PRO A 46 -4.11 -31.49 25.83
C PRO A 46 -5.47 -31.88 25.24
N SER A 47 -5.44 -32.64 24.15
CA SER A 47 -6.59 -33.34 23.56
C SER A 47 -6.38 -34.86 23.67
N ALA A 48 -7.46 -35.60 23.97
CA ALA A 48 -7.51 -37.06 24.16
C ALA A 48 -7.69 -37.82 22.82
N PRO A 49 -7.73 -39.17 22.84
CA PRO A 49 -6.63 -40.14 22.79
C PRO A 49 -5.89 -40.19 21.43
N ASP A 50 -4.71 -40.82 21.44
CA ASP A 50 -3.58 -40.62 20.52
C ASP A 50 -3.83 -40.81 19.00
N ALA A 51 -4.83 -41.60 18.60
CA ALA A 51 -5.11 -41.87 17.18
C ALA A 51 -5.74 -40.67 16.45
N ASP A 52 -6.63 -39.92 17.09
CA ASP A 52 -7.24 -38.73 16.50
C ASP A 52 -6.37 -37.49 16.65
N ARG A 53 -5.51 -37.46 17.68
CA ARG A 53 -4.57 -36.36 17.92
C ARG A 53 -3.55 -36.19 16.81
N ALA A 54 -2.92 -37.28 16.35
CA ALA A 54 -1.95 -37.21 15.26
C ALA A 54 -2.59 -36.74 13.94
N LYS A 55 -3.81 -37.21 13.65
CA LYS A 55 -4.59 -36.79 12.48
C LYS A 55 -4.98 -35.31 12.56
N HIS A 56 -5.40 -34.85 13.74
CA HIS A 56 -5.80 -33.47 13.98
C HIS A 56 -4.62 -32.51 13.85
N ILE A 57 -3.47 -32.81 14.47
CA ILE A 57 -2.24 -32.00 14.34
C ILE A 57 -1.84 -31.88 12.87
N ARG A 58 -1.86 -32.99 12.13
CA ARG A 58 -1.52 -32.98 10.70
C ARG A 58 -2.46 -32.12 9.87
N SER A 59 -3.76 -32.17 10.13
CA SER A 59 -4.73 -31.31 9.42
C SER A 59 -4.52 -29.82 9.71
N VAL A 60 -4.21 -29.47 10.97
CA VAL A 60 -3.94 -28.09 11.38
C VAL A 60 -2.64 -27.59 10.75
N ASP A 61 -1.58 -28.41 10.74
CA ASP A 61 -0.30 -28.06 10.10
C ASP A 61 -0.49 -27.82 8.58
N ILE A 62 -1.26 -28.66 7.88
CA ILE A 62 -1.58 -28.47 6.46
C ILE A 62 -2.34 -27.15 6.23
N PHE A 63 -3.35 -26.88 7.06
CA PHE A 63 -4.13 -25.64 6.95
C PHE A 63 -3.28 -24.40 7.24
N ALA A 64 -2.40 -24.47 8.24
CA ALA A 64 -1.48 -23.39 8.58
C ALA A 64 -0.54 -23.09 7.41
N ILE A 65 0.09 -24.12 6.82
CA ILE A 65 0.98 -23.96 5.66
C ILE A 65 0.23 -23.39 4.46
N ALA A 66 -0.96 -23.91 4.15
CA ALA A 66 -1.77 -23.40 3.04
C ALA A 66 -2.16 -21.93 3.24
N THR A 67 -2.53 -21.55 4.46
CA THR A 67 -2.89 -20.17 4.80
C THR A 67 -1.67 -19.25 4.73
N GLU A 68 -0.50 -19.70 5.18
CA GLU A 68 0.76 -18.95 5.10
C GLU A 68 1.14 -18.65 3.64
N ILE A 69 1.08 -19.67 2.77
CA ILE A 69 1.33 -19.49 1.33
C ILE A 69 0.34 -18.48 0.73
N THR A 70 -0.94 -18.58 1.11
CA THR A 70 -1.98 -17.65 0.65
C THR A 70 -1.71 -16.21 1.12
N LEU A 71 -1.27 -16.03 2.37
CA LEU A 71 -0.91 -14.73 2.92
C LEU A 71 0.26 -14.11 2.14
N ILE A 72 1.33 -14.88 1.90
CA ILE A 72 2.49 -14.43 1.12
C ILE A 72 2.08 -14.00 -0.28
N ALA A 73 1.24 -14.79 -0.96
CA ALA A 73 0.74 -14.47 -2.30
C ALA A 73 -0.11 -13.18 -2.32
N ALA A 74 -1.00 -13.01 -1.33
CA ALA A 74 -1.82 -11.80 -1.19
C ALA A 74 -0.96 -10.55 -0.97
N VAL A 75 0.04 -10.65 -0.09
CA VAL A 75 1.02 -9.60 0.20
C VAL A 75 1.80 -9.20 -1.03
N PHE A 76 2.29 -10.18 -1.79
CA PHE A 76 3.02 -9.94 -3.02
C PHE A 76 2.16 -9.20 -4.05
N THR A 77 0.90 -9.62 -4.19
CA THR A 77 -0.08 -8.98 -5.08
C THR A 77 -0.34 -7.53 -4.67
N LEU A 78 -0.53 -7.26 -3.38
CA LEU A 78 -0.72 -5.90 -2.86
C LEU A 78 0.53 -5.03 -3.04
N ALA A 79 1.72 -5.59 -2.86
CA ALA A 79 2.98 -4.88 -3.08
C ALA A 79 3.09 -4.41 -4.53
N ILE A 80 2.82 -5.30 -5.49
CA ILE A 80 2.79 -4.95 -6.91
C ILE A 80 1.73 -3.88 -7.19
N GLY A 81 0.50 -4.07 -6.69
CA GLY A 81 -0.57 -3.09 -6.86
C GLY A 81 -0.17 -1.70 -6.36
N CYS A 82 0.47 -1.61 -5.20
CA CYS A 82 0.92 -0.32 -4.66
C CYS A 82 2.04 0.32 -5.50
N VAL A 83 2.96 -0.48 -6.07
CA VAL A 83 3.98 0.02 -7.00
C VAL A 83 3.32 0.59 -8.26
N VAL A 84 2.33 -0.11 -8.81
CA VAL A 84 1.59 0.34 -10.00
C VAL A 84 0.89 1.67 -9.72
N VAL A 85 0.15 1.81 -8.60
CA VAL A 85 -0.53 3.08 -8.27
C VAL A 85 0.49 4.20 -8.02
N HIS A 86 1.63 3.90 -7.39
CA HIS A 86 2.70 4.86 -7.21
C HIS A 86 3.27 5.39 -8.53
N ILE A 87 3.41 4.51 -9.53
CA ILE A 87 3.80 4.90 -10.90
C ILE A 87 2.69 5.73 -11.56
N MET A 88 1.43 5.31 -11.46
CA MET A 88 0.28 6.01 -12.08
C MET A 88 0.10 7.42 -11.54
N LYS A 89 0.28 7.60 -10.24
CA LYS A 89 0.22 8.92 -9.60
C LYS A 89 1.42 9.79 -9.96
N GLY A 90 2.51 9.15 -10.40
CA GLY A 90 3.81 9.78 -10.63
C GLY A 90 4.44 10.31 -9.34
N PRO A 91 5.73 10.70 -9.36
CA PRO A 91 6.19 11.70 -8.40
C PRO A 91 5.21 12.88 -8.50
N ALA A 92 4.94 13.58 -7.41
CA ALA A 92 4.19 14.84 -7.47
C ALA A 92 5.02 15.84 -8.30
N TYR A 93 4.99 15.66 -9.62
CA TYR A 93 5.45 16.60 -10.59
C TYR A 93 4.49 17.74 -10.37
N GLN A 94 5.05 18.81 -9.82
CA GLN A 94 4.40 20.09 -9.61
C GLN A 94 3.66 20.36 -10.92
N ALA A 95 2.35 20.07 -10.95
CA ALA A 95 1.56 20.18 -12.17
C ALA A 95 1.68 21.64 -12.54
N ASP A 96 2.41 21.87 -13.63
CA ASP A 96 2.82 23.15 -14.17
C ASP A 96 2.48 24.35 -13.28
N SER A 97 3.47 24.86 -12.56
CA SER A 97 3.50 26.30 -12.32
C SER A 97 3.80 27.00 -13.65
N LEU A 98 2.98 26.77 -14.68
CA LEU A 98 2.86 27.75 -15.74
C LEU A 98 2.37 29.01 -15.02
N PRO A 99 3.02 30.17 -15.20
CA PRO A 99 2.42 31.42 -14.77
C PRO A 99 1.07 31.52 -15.47
N VAL A 100 -0.01 31.33 -14.72
CA VAL A 100 -1.35 31.52 -15.22
C VAL A 100 -1.47 33.04 -15.37
N GLU A 101 -1.27 33.55 -16.57
CA GLU A 101 -1.60 34.92 -16.94
C GLU A 101 -3.12 35.07 -16.75
N HIS A 102 -3.54 35.40 -15.53
CA HIS A 102 -4.91 35.83 -15.26
C HIS A 102 -5.08 37.23 -15.84
N ALA A 103 -5.36 37.30 -17.13
CA ALA A 103 -6.10 38.43 -17.69
C ALA A 103 -7.55 38.29 -17.21
N ASP A 104 -7.80 38.67 -15.96
CA ASP A 104 -9.12 38.61 -15.31
C ASP A 104 -10.08 39.71 -15.81
N ARG A 105 -9.71 40.40 -16.90
CA ARG A 105 -10.52 41.42 -17.55
C ARG A 105 -10.51 41.22 -19.06
N PRO A 106 -11.69 41.09 -19.70
CA PRO A 106 -11.75 41.26 -21.15
C PRO A 106 -11.22 42.66 -21.48
N LYS A 107 -10.45 42.79 -22.56
CA LYS A 107 -10.09 44.09 -23.13
C LYS A 107 -11.38 44.90 -23.28
N GLN A 108 -11.45 46.04 -22.59
CA GLN A 108 -12.49 47.01 -22.89
C GLN A 108 -12.15 47.54 -24.28
N ASP A 109 -13.01 47.25 -25.25
CA ASP A 109 -12.96 47.93 -26.54
C ASP A 109 -13.20 49.42 -26.26
N GLU A 110 -12.14 50.23 -26.35
CA GLU A 110 -12.30 51.68 -26.31
C GLU A 110 -13.10 52.12 -27.55
N PRO A 111 -14.12 52.99 -27.43
CA PRO A 111 -15.02 53.34 -28.53
C PRO A 111 -14.40 54.17 -29.68
N GLY A 112 -13.08 54.08 -29.91
CA GLY A 112 -12.34 54.87 -30.89
C GLY A 112 -11.84 54.10 -32.12
N ASP A 113 -11.84 52.76 -32.12
CA ASP A 113 -11.22 51.96 -33.19
C ASP A 113 -12.25 51.44 -34.22
N ARG A 114 -13.14 52.33 -34.63
CA ARG A 114 -13.97 52.16 -35.85
C ARG A 114 -13.97 53.48 -36.62
N SER A 115 -12.87 53.75 -37.31
CA SER A 115 -12.79 54.73 -38.39
C SER A 115 -12.26 54.05 -39.64
#